data_AF-A0ABD3QCX4-F1
#
_entry.id   AF-A0ABD3QCX4-F1
#
_cell.length_a   1.000
_cell.length_b   1.000
_cell.length_c   1.000
_cell.angle_alpha   90.00
_cell.angle_beta   90.00
_cell.angle_gamma   90.00
#
_symmetry.space_group_name_H-M   'P 1'
#
loop_
_entity.id
_entity.type
_entity.pdbx_description
1 polymer ?
#
loop_
_entity_poly.entity_id
_entity_poly.type
_entity_poly.pdbx_seq_one_letter_code
_entity_poly.pdbx_strand_id
1 'polypeptide(L)'
;MEEWLRRRNKRHLNQMHVEERPPTRVEFQKILAEHGTSEIALGILNGTTDPASLGLDEDAIKFIAGLAKNTEEKGLSMPRQMSTKDFQAAMKVTHEDTSSSASGLHYTLWKTIAEDDDLSTIHAVMISLPFMYGFVCNRWKKIIDCMLEKKPGVRKIHIMRIICLFEADFNTLLKWMFNKHIMPNAEKSGLSTNQWGGRNNRSAPACAMRKLLSWEYARFTKTVLTSFLADLQSNFDCILPDMSSIFLMKKGMSKEAAYSRAATMADLERSVRTATGTSTETYQHDPGMPSLPGEGQGKADSMAIWTLISSELLLMHHELCHGVGIDRCHGGNKEQEG
;
A
#
# COMPACT_ATOMS: atom_id res chain seq x y z
N MET A 1 16.48 12.31 23.72
CA MET A 1 15.12 11.76 23.45
C MET A 1 14.94 11.44 21.97
N GLU A 2 15.27 12.36 21.06
CA GLU A 2 15.16 12.16 19.60
C GLU A 2 15.95 10.97 19.08
N GLU A 3 17.15 10.72 19.61
CA GLU A 3 17.95 9.54 19.25
C GLU A 3 17.21 8.22 19.50
N TRP A 4 16.52 8.10 20.64
CA TRP A 4 15.71 6.92 20.96
C TRP A 4 14.53 6.76 20.02
N LEU A 5 13.93 7.87 19.55
CA LEU A 5 12.85 7.83 18.55
C LEU A 5 13.38 7.35 17.20
N ARG A 6 14.52 7.88 16.73
CA ARG A 6 15.16 7.44 15.48
C ARG A 6 15.53 5.96 15.53
N ARG A 7 16.18 5.51 16.61
CA ARG A 7 16.52 4.09 16.82
C ARG A 7 15.29 3.20 16.82
N ARG A 8 14.21 3.61 17.51
CA ARG A 8 12.95 2.85 17.51
C ARG A 8 12.31 2.83 16.12
N ASN A 9 12.24 3.97 15.42
CA ASN A 9 11.60 4.02 14.10
C ASN A 9 12.36 3.15 13.09
N LYS A 10 13.70 3.18 13.13
CA LYS A 10 14.53 2.28 12.33
C LYS A 10 14.24 0.80 12.62
N ARG A 11 14.15 0.43 13.91
CA ARG A 11 13.76 -0.93 14.32
C ARG A 11 12.30 -1.29 13.98
N HIS A 12 11.42 -0.31 13.93
CA HIS A 12 10.01 -0.53 13.59
C HIS A 12 9.86 -0.79 12.08
N LEU A 13 10.53 -0.01 11.24
CA LEU A 13 10.48 -0.16 9.78
C LEU A 13 11.23 -1.42 9.30
N ASN A 14 12.32 -1.81 9.98
CA ASN A 14 13.07 -3.02 9.60
C ASN A 14 12.41 -4.34 10.04
N GLN A 15 11.27 -4.30 10.74
CA GLN A 15 10.64 -5.48 11.33
C GLN A 15 10.37 -6.59 10.31
N MET A 16 10.00 -6.23 9.07
CA MET A 16 9.75 -7.21 8.01
C MET A 16 10.96 -8.10 7.74
N HIS A 17 12.15 -7.48 7.71
CA HIS A 17 13.40 -8.15 7.40
C HIS A 17 13.98 -8.87 8.63
N VAL A 18 13.85 -8.27 9.81
CA VAL A 18 14.28 -8.89 11.08
C VAL A 18 13.46 -10.15 11.41
N GLU A 19 12.19 -10.17 11.04
CA GLU A 19 11.29 -11.31 11.26
C GLU A 19 11.25 -12.30 10.08
N GLU A 20 12.10 -12.10 9.05
CA GLU A 20 12.21 -12.97 7.86
C GLU A 20 10.84 -13.29 7.21
N ARG A 21 9.97 -12.27 7.17
CA ARG A 21 8.63 -12.43 6.58
C ARG A 21 8.74 -12.73 5.10
N PRO A 22 7.83 -13.52 4.51
CA PRO A 22 8.05 -14.17 3.21
C PRO A 22 8.59 -13.24 2.11
N PRO A 23 8.02 -12.05 1.86
CA PRO A 23 8.51 -11.16 0.80
C PRO A 23 9.94 -10.63 1.01
N THR A 24 10.53 -10.77 2.19
CA THR A 24 11.91 -10.34 2.50
C THR A 24 12.93 -11.47 2.43
N ARG A 25 12.49 -12.71 2.24
CA ARG A 25 13.38 -13.87 2.16
C ARG A 25 14.13 -13.91 0.83
N VAL A 26 15.20 -14.70 0.78
CA VAL A 26 16.13 -14.73 -0.36
C VAL A 26 15.44 -15.16 -1.66
N GLU A 27 14.43 -16.02 -1.57
CA GLU A 27 13.68 -16.55 -2.71
C GLU A 27 12.93 -15.46 -3.47
N PHE A 28 12.49 -14.40 -2.77
CA PHE A 28 11.79 -13.26 -3.37
C PHE A 28 12.73 -12.21 -3.98
N GLN A 29 14.04 -12.24 -3.68
CA GLN A 29 14.97 -11.18 -4.12
C GLN A 29 15.00 -11.01 -5.64
N LYS A 30 14.94 -12.12 -6.39
CA LYS A 30 14.94 -12.07 -7.86
C LYS A 30 13.66 -11.44 -8.41
N ILE A 31 12.53 -11.68 -7.76
CA ILE A 31 11.23 -11.10 -8.13
C ILE A 31 11.24 -9.61 -7.82
N LEU A 32 11.71 -9.22 -6.63
CA LEU A 32 11.70 -7.85 -6.13
C LEU A 32 12.86 -6.99 -6.61
N ALA A 33 13.79 -7.55 -7.38
CA ALA A 33 14.89 -6.80 -7.99
C ALA A 33 14.38 -5.61 -8.83
N GLU A 34 15.23 -4.59 -8.98
CA GLU A 34 14.90 -3.34 -9.67
C GLU A 34 13.60 -2.72 -9.14
N HIS A 35 13.43 -2.68 -7.82
CA HIS A 35 12.24 -2.14 -7.16
C HIS A 35 10.92 -2.79 -7.59
N GLY A 36 10.95 -4.11 -7.80
CA GLY A 36 9.81 -4.90 -8.26
C GLY A 36 9.49 -4.72 -9.73
N THR A 37 10.45 -4.25 -10.54
CA THR A 37 10.29 -4.04 -11.98
C THR A 37 11.21 -4.93 -12.83
N SER A 38 11.82 -5.95 -12.21
CA SER A 38 12.66 -6.93 -12.89
C SER A 38 11.93 -7.66 -14.03
N GLU A 39 12.70 -8.23 -14.94
CA GLU A 39 12.17 -9.09 -16.02
C GLU A 39 11.39 -10.29 -15.48
N ILE A 40 11.75 -10.80 -14.29
CA ILE A 40 11.01 -11.88 -13.62
C ILE A 40 9.64 -11.37 -13.15
N ALA A 41 9.55 -10.19 -12.52
CA ALA A 41 8.28 -9.60 -12.12
C ALA A 41 7.38 -9.33 -13.33
N LEU A 42 7.93 -8.82 -14.43
CA LEU A 42 7.20 -8.61 -15.68
C LEU A 42 6.75 -9.93 -16.31
N GLY A 43 7.61 -10.95 -16.28
CA GLY A 43 7.29 -12.28 -16.79
C GLY A 43 6.19 -12.98 -15.98
N ILE A 44 6.15 -12.80 -14.66
CA ILE A 44 5.05 -13.23 -13.80
C ILE A 44 3.75 -12.53 -14.21
N LEU A 45 3.76 -11.20 -14.32
CA LEU A 45 2.57 -10.43 -14.72
C LEU A 45 2.06 -10.81 -16.11
N ASN A 46 2.95 -11.16 -17.03
CA ASN A 46 2.58 -11.57 -18.40
C ASN A 46 2.21 -13.06 -18.51
N GLY A 47 2.47 -13.86 -17.47
CA GLY A 47 2.28 -15.31 -17.47
C GLY A 47 3.32 -16.08 -18.28
N THR A 48 4.50 -15.49 -18.53
CA THR A 48 5.62 -16.12 -19.26
C THR A 48 6.66 -16.77 -18.34
N THR A 49 6.68 -16.38 -17.07
CA THR A 49 7.56 -16.98 -16.05
C THR A 49 6.78 -18.02 -15.27
N ASP A 50 7.31 -19.23 -15.16
CA ASP A 50 6.77 -20.28 -14.30
C ASP A 50 7.13 -20.02 -12.82
N PRO A 51 6.15 -19.74 -11.94
CA PRO A 51 6.42 -19.49 -10.52
C PRO A 51 7.04 -20.71 -9.79
N ALA A 52 6.81 -21.94 -10.27
CA ALA A 52 7.38 -23.14 -9.66
C ALA A 52 8.91 -23.22 -9.82
N SER A 53 9.46 -22.56 -10.85
CA SER A 53 10.91 -22.49 -11.09
C SER A 53 11.66 -21.57 -10.11
N LEU A 54 10.95 -20.83 -9.27
CA LEU A 54 11.52 -19.79 -8.41
C LEU A 54 11.96 -20.28 -7.02
N GLY A 55 11.77 -21.58 -6.71
CA GLY A 55 12.17 -22.16 -5.42
C GLY A 55 11.35 -21.64 -4.24
N LEU A 56 10.12 -21.20 -4.49
CA LEU A 56 9.17 -20.72 -3.48
C LEU A 56 8.43 -21.89 -2.82
N ASP A 57 7.86 -21.66 -1.63
CA ASP A 57 6.93 -22.61 -1.01
C ASP A 57 5.60 -22.71 -1.79
N GLU A 58 4.81 -23.76 -1.55
CA GLU A 58 3.62 -24.06 -2.34
C GLU A 58 2.59 -22.90 -2.31
N ASP A 59 2.42 -22.27 -1.16
CA ASP A 59 1.48 -21.15 -1.00
C ASP A 59 1.99 -19.88 -1.70
N ALA A 60 3.29 -19.60 -1.63
CA ALA A 60 3.92 -18.49 -2.34
C ALA A 60 3.89 -18.71 -3.86
N ILE A 61 4.09 -19.93 -4.36
CA ILE A 61 3.92 -20.27 -5.79
C ILE A 61 2.52 -19.89 -6.24
N LYS A 62 1.48 -20.33 -5.51
CA LYS A 62 0.09 -20.04 -5.86
C LYS A 62 -0.20 -18.54 -5.79
N PHE A 63 0.28 -17.85 -4.77
CA PHE A 63 0.13 -16.40 -4.65
C PHE A 63 0.80 -15.64 -5.81
N ILE A 64 2.03 -16.00 -6.17
CA ILE A 64 2.75 -15.39 -7.29
C ILE A 64 2.08 -15.72 -8.63
N ALA A 65 1.58 -16.95 -8.82
CA ALA A 65 0.80 -17.32 -9.98
C ALA A 65 -0.48 -16.46 -10.14
N GLY A 66 -1.16 -16.17 -9.03
CA GLY A 66 -2.32 -15.27 -9.01
C GLY A 66 -2.03 -13.85 -9.51
N LEU A 67 -0.78 -13.38 -9.43
CA LEU A 67 -0.41 -12.05 -9.91
C LEU A 67 -0.43 -11.90 -11.43
N ALA A 68 -0.50 -12.98 -12.20
CA ALA A 68 -0.61 -12.91 -13.65
C ALA A 68 -1.83 -12.06 -14.07
N LYS A 69 -1.63 -11.19 -15.07
CA LYS A 69 -2.68 -10.31 -15.57
C LYS A 69 -3.76 -11.10 -16.29
N ASN A 70 -5.01 -10.87 -15.92
CA ASN A 70 -6.16 -11.35 -16.68
C ASN A 70 -6.35 -10.55 -17.98
N THR A 71 -7.31 -10.96 -18.81
CA THR A 71 -7.58 -10.33 -20.12
C THR A 71 -7.89 -8.84 -20.01
N GLU A 72 -8.66 -8.43 -19.01
CA GLU A 72 -9.01 -7.01 -18.80
C GLU A 72 -7.79 -6.21 -18.32
N GLU A 73 -7.00 -6.79 -17.41
CA GLU A 73 -5.79 -6.18 -16.85
C GLU A 73 -4.69 -5.91 -17.89
N LYS A 74 -4.58 -6.78 -18.91
CA LYS A 74 -3.66 -6.58 -20.04
C LYS A 74 -3.98 -5.33 -20.85
N GLY A 75 -5.24 -4.90 -20.88
CA GLY A 75 -5.69 -3.69 -21.57
C GLY A 75 -5.65 -2.41 -20.73
N LEU A 76 -5.29 -2.50 -19.44
CA LEU A 76 -5.26 -1.33 -18.56
C LEU A 76 -3.99 -0.50 -18.80
N SER A 77 -4.17 0.82 -18.76
CA SER A 77 -3.08 1.78 -18.78
C SER A 77 -3.48 3.02 -18.00
N MET A 78 -2.50 3.90 -17.77
CA MET A 78 -2.71 5.24 -17.23
C MET A 78 -1.92 6.26 -18.05
N PRO A 79 -2.35 7.54 -18.11
CA PRO A 79 -1.59 8.59 -18.77
C PRO A 79 -0.20 8.74 -18.14
N ARG A 80 0.84 8.93 -18.97
CA ARG A 80 2.21 9.12 -18.48
C ARG A 80 2.43 10.50 -17.85
N GLN A 81 1.60 11.48 -18.20
CA GLN A 81 1.76 12.87 -17.78
C GLN A 81 0.44 13.42 -17.23
N MET A 82 0.54 14.18 -16.14
CA MET A 82 -0.57 14.97 -15.64
C MET A 82 -0.91 16.10 -16.62
N SER A 83 -2.20 16.33 -16.86
CA SER A 83 -2.65 17.48 -17.65
C SER A 83 -2.63 18.75 -16.81
N THR A 84 -2.52 19.92 -17.46
CA THR A 84 -2.64 21.23 -16.79
C THR A 84 -3.93 21.33 -15.97
N LYS A 85 -5.05 20.86 -16.55
CA LYS A 85 -6.36 20.87 -15.89
C LYS A 85 -6.40 19.98 -14.65
N ASP A 86 -5.75 18.82 -14.70
CA ASP A 86 -5.67 17.93 -13.53
C ASP A 86 -4.83 18.53 -12.41
N PHE A 87 -3.72 19.21 -12.76
CA PHE A 87 -2.89 19.92 -11.79
C PHE A 87 -3.69 21.02 -11.09
N GLN A 88 -4.36 21.88 -11.86
CA GLN A 88 -5.20 22.95 -11.33
C GLN A 88 -6.33 22.41 -10.47
N ALA A 89 -7.02 21.35 -10.92
CA ALA A 89 -8.08 20.71 -10.16
C ALA A 89 -7.57 20.14 -8.83
N ALA A 90 -6.38 19.52 -8.82
CA ALA A 90 -5.80 18.96 -7.62
C ALA A 90 -5.42 20.03 -6.59
N MET A 91 -4.89 21.18 -7.03
CA MET A 91 -4.59 22.29 -6.14
C MET A 91 -5.85 22.96 -5.62
N LYS A 92 -6.89 23.10 -6.44
CA LYS A 92 -8.18 23.69 -6.04
C LYS A 92 -8.85 22.94 -4.88
N VAL A 93 -8.80 21.60 -4.88
CA VAL A 93 -9.45 20.79 -3.83
C VAL A 93 -8.63 20.65 -2.56
N THR A 94 -7.35 21.00 -2.59
CA THR A 94 -6.45 20.82 -1.44
C THR A 94 -6.57 22.01 -0.47
N HIS A 95 -6.69 21.73 0.82
CA HIS A 95 -6.70 22.78 1.84
C HIS A 95 -5.30 23.35 2.04
N GLU A 96 -5.20 24.66 2.20
CA GLU A 96 -3.91 25.34 2.36
C GLU A 96 -3.20 24.95 3.64
N ASP A 97 -3.92 24.80 4.74
CA ASP A 97 -3.41 24.37 6.04
C ASP A 97 -2.89 22.93 6.09
N THR A 98 -2.95 22.20 4.99
CA THR A 98 -2.39 20.85 4.88
C THR A 98 -0.88 20.93 5.04
N SER A 99 -0.35 20.27 6.08
CA SER A 99 1.09 20.18 6.29
C SER A 99 1.76 19.42 5.14
N SER A 100 2.82 20.01 4.58
CA SER A 100 3.72 19.39 3.61
C SER A 100 5.11 19.16 4.24
N SER A 101 5.97 18.46 3.50
CA SER A 101 7.31 18.00 3.91
C SER A 101 8.34 19.10 4.25
N ALA A 102 9.59 18.64 4.42
CA ALA A 102 10.73 19.39 4.89
C ALA A 102 11.14 20.60 4.04
N SER A 103 10.73 20.70 2.77
CA SER A 103 11.08 21.86 1.93
C SER A 103 10.45 23.18 2.40
N GLY A 104 9.40 23.12 3.24
CA GLY A 104 8.67 24.31 3.70
C GLY A 104 7.78 24.94 2.62
N LEU A 105 7.63 24.30 1.45
CA LEU A 105 6.76 24.76 0.37
C LEU A 105 5.30 24.48 0.74
N HIS A 106 4.60 25.53 1.18
CA HIS A 106 3.20 25.48 1.57
C HIS A 106 2.27 25.31 0.35
N TYR A 107 1.10 24.71 0.54
CA TYR A 107 0.10 24.56 -0.54
C TYR A 107 -0.38 25.88 -1.13
N THR A 108 -0.27 26.99 -0.40
CA THR A 108 -0.56 28.33 -0.93
C THR A 108 0.28 28.64 -2.18
N LEU A 109 1.58 28.33 -2.18
CA LEU A 109 2.44 28.55 -3.35
C LEU A 109 1.98 27.70 -4.54
N TRP A 110 1.68 26.42 -4.29
CA TRP A 110 1.19 25.51 -5.32
C TRP A 110 -0.15 25.94 -5.91
N LYS A 111 -1.02 26.54 -5.09
CA LYS A 111 -2.27 27.14 -5.54
C LYS A 111 -2.05 28.40 -6.37
N THR A 112 -1.16 29.30 -5.95
CA THR A 112 -0.82 30.48 -6.76
C THR A 112 -0.25 30.07 -8.12
N ILE A 113 0.61 29.05 -8.17
CA ILE A 113 1.10 28.47 -9.43
C ILE A 113 -0.06 27.92 -10.27
N ALA A 114 -1.06 27.32 -9.63
CA ALA A 114 -2.23 26.76 -10.30
C ALA A 114 -3.20 27.83 -10.87
N GLU A 115 -3.06 29.11 -10.51
CA GLU A 115 -3.88 30.20 -11.06
C GLU A 115 -3.37 30.69 -12.43
N ASP A 116 -2.12 30.38 -12.77
CA ASP A 116 -1.50 30.72 -14.05
C ASP A 116 -1.37 29.47 -14.94
N ASP A 117 -1.89 29.54 -16.17
CA ASP A 117 -1.96 28.39 -17.08
C ASP A 117 -0.58 27.92 -17.57
N ASP A 118 0.35 28.84 -17.80
CA ASP A 118 1.70 28.53 -18.28
C ASP A 118 2.50 27.86 -17.16
N LEU A 119 2.48 28.44 -15.96
CA LEU A 119 3.12 27.87 -14.78
C LEU A 119 2.51 26.51 -14.40
N SER A 120 1.19 26.37 -14.48
CA SER A 120 0.50 25.10 -14.26
C SER A 120 0.97 24.02 -15.25
N THR A 121 1.11 24.38 -16.52
CA THR A 121 1.55 23.45 -17.57
C THR A 121 2.99 23.00 -17.34
N ILE A 122 3.89 23.93 -17.03
CA ILE A 122 5.28 23.64 -16.70
C ILE A 122 5.35 22.69 -15.50
N HIS A 123 4.62 22.99 -14.41
CA HIS A 123 4.66 22.16 -13.21
C HIS A 123 4.03 20.79 -13.41
N ALA A 124 2.93 20.68 -14.17
CA ALA A 124 2.32 19.40 -14.49
C ALA A 124 3.29 18.47 -15.25
N VAL A 125 4.08 19.03 -16.18
CA VAL A 125 5.17 18.30 -16.86
C VAL A 125 6.27 17.94 -15.87
N MET A 126 6.82 18.93 -15.15
CA MET A 126 7.98 18.74 -14.27
C MET A 126 7.75 17.65 -13.22
N ILE A 127 6.59 17.65 -12.57
CA ILE A 127 6.28 16.63 -11.55
C ILE A 127 6.09 15.25 -12.18
N SER A 128 5.66 15.17 -13.45
CA SER A 128 5.46 13.91 -14.16
C SER A 128 6.76 13.28 -14.66
N LEU A 129 7.80 14.07 -14.96
CA LEU A 129 9.07 13.59 -15.54
C LEU A 129 9.68 12.37 -14.81
N PRO A 130 9.80 12.36 -13.47
CA PRO A 130 10.36 11.21 -12.75
C PRO A 130 9.62 9.90 -13.04
N PHE A 131 8.29 9.96 -13.14
CA PHE A 131 7.43 8.81 -13.42
C PHE A 131 7.38 8.44 -14.90
N MET A 132 7.58 9.40 -15.79
CA MET A 132 7.66 9.16 -17.25
C MET A 132 8.93 8.38 -17.62
N TYR A 133 10.06 8.72 -16.99
CA TYR A 133 11.39 8.24 -17.36
C TYR A 133 12.04 7.31 -16.33
N GLY A 134 11.43 7.13 -15.15
CA GLY A 134 11.91 6.15 -14.17
C GLY A 134 13.12 6.63 -13.39
N PHE A 135 13.12 7.86 -12.92
CA PHE A 135 14.17 8.39 -12.03
C PHE A 135 13.58 8.95 -10.74
N VAL A 136 14.42 9.27 -9.75
CA VAL A 136 14.00 9.79 -8.44
C VAL A 136 14.34 11.28 -8.33
N CYS A 137 13.39 12.09 -7.85
CA CYS A 137 13.66 13.47 -7.49
C CYS A 137 14.30 13.55 -6.11
N ASN A 138 15.49 14.16 -6.00
CA ASN A 138 16.21 14.31 -4.73
C ASN A 138 15.41 15.05 -3.66
N ARG A 139 14.49 15.96 -4.04
CA ARG A 139 13.63 16.66 -3.09
C ARG A 139 12.63 15.71 -2.42
N TRP A 140 12.09 14.74 -3.16
CA TRP A 140 11.12 13.77 -2.63
C TRP A 140 11.74 12.74 -1.67
N LYS A 141 13.07 12.62 -1.67
CA LYS A 141 13.81 11.77 -0.73
C LYS A 141 13.74 12.26 0.71
N LYS A 142 13.49 13.55 0.93
CA LYS A 142 13.49 14.16 2.26
C LYS A 142 12.07 14.23 2.82
N ILE A 143 11.83 13.51 3.91
CA ILE A 143 10.50 13.46 4.54
C ILE A 143 10.57 13.69 6.05
N ILE A 144 9.40 13.93 6.64
CA ILE A 144 9.26 14.12 8.09
C ILE A 144 8.34 13.06 8.67
N ASP A 145 8.84 12.33 9.65
CA ASP A 145 8.07 11.37 10.44
C ASP A 145 7.52 12.04 11.68
N CYS A 146 6.22 12.35 11.64
CA CYS A 146 5.50 12.89 12.78
C CYS A 146 5.11 11.77 13.75
N MET A 147 5.55 11.90 15.00
CA MET A 147 5.19 10.97 16.08
C MET A 147 3.87 11.40 16.72
N LEU A 148 2.80 10.66 16.44
CA LEU A 148 1.46 10.96 16.97
C LEU A 148 0.97 9.90 17.97
N GLU A 149 0.15 10.33 18.92
CA GLU A 149 -0.51 9.45 19.87
C GLU A 149 -1.53 8.55 19.14
N LYS A 150 -1.38 7.23 19.27
CA LYS A 150 -2.39 6.28 18.78
C LYS A 150 -3.62 6.24 19.67
N LYS A 151 -3.43 6.41 20.99
CA LYS A 151 -4.48 6.50 22.01
C LYS A 151 -4.32 7.83 22.75
N PRO A 152 -5.39 8.62 22.94
CA PRO A 152 -5.31 9.89 23.64
C PRO A 152 -4.65 9.73 25.02
N GLY A 153 -3.64 10.56 25.31
CA GLY A 153 -2.93 10.56 26.59
C GLY A 153 -1.86 9.49 26.75
N VAL A 154 -1.67 8.58 25.77
CA VAL A 154 -0.68 7.50 25.85
C VAL A 154 0.56 7.84 25.02
N ARG A 155 1.60 8.36 25.69
CA ARG A 155 2.88 8.81 25.08
C ARG A 155 4.01 7.76 25.17
N LYS A 156 3.66 6.48 25.09
CA LYS A 156 4.64 5.40 25.09
C LYS A 156 5.22 5.23 23.69
N ILE A 157 6.54 5.31 23.54
CA ILE A 157 7.23 5.26 22.23
C ILE A 157 6.80 4.05 21.38
N HIS A 158 6.59 2.89 21.98
CA HIS A 158 6.15 1.68 21.27
C HIS A 158 4.68 1.70 20.81
N ILE A 159 3.85 2.61 21.31
CA ILE A 159 2.41 2.73 20.98
C ILE A 159 2.17 3.90 20.02
N MET A 160 3.13 4.82 19.86
CA MET A 160 3.01 5.94 18.95
C MET A 160 2.94 5.48 17.48
N ARG A 161 2.21 6.28 16.69
CA ARG A 161 2.05 6.12 15.26
C ARG A 161 2.97 7.08 14.54
N ILE A 162 3.63 6.57 13.49
CA ILE A 162 4.43 7.39 12.58
C ILE A 162 3.50 7.86 11.46
N ILE A 163 3.43 9.16 11.21
CA ILE A 163 2.82 9.72 10.00
C ILE A 163 3.91 10.45 9.21
N CYS A 164 4.18 9.96 8.01
CA CYS A 164 5.13 10.49 7.06
C CYS A 164 4.53 11.68 6.29
N LEU A 165 5.19 12.83 6.35
CA LEU A 165 4.89 14.01 5.52
C LEU A 165 5.80 14.02 4.30
N PHE A 166 5.19 13.76 3.14
CA PHE A 166 5.84 13.85 1.83
C PHE A 166 5.64 15.21 1.18
N GLU A 167 6.47 15.49 0.18
CA GLU A 167 6.37 16.72 -0.62
C GLU A 167 4.98 16.84 -1.26
N ALA A 168 4.47 18.08 -1.26
CA ALA A 168 3.10 18.38 -1.66
C ALA A 168 2.82 17.95 -3.11
N ASP A 169 3.75 18.22 -4.01
CA ASP A 169 3.68 17.86 -5.43
C ASP A 169 3.77 16.34 -5.65
N PHE A 170 4.66 15.64 -4.93
CA PHE A 170 4.74 14.19 -4.98
C PHE A 170 3.41 13.56 -4.55
N ASN A 171 2.89 13.98 -3.40
CA ASN A 171 1.60 13.50 -2.91
C ASN A 171 0.44 13.88 -3.85
N THR A 172 0.49 15.04 -4.48
CA THR A 172 -0.52 15.46 -5.46
C THR A 172 -0.51 14.57 -6.70
N LEU A 173 0.68 14.27 -7.23
CA LEU A 173 0.84 13.38 -8.37
C LEU A 173 0.36 11.96 -8.03
N LEU A 174 0.69 11.45 -6.85
CA LEU A 174 0.17 10.17 -6.36
C LEU A 174 -1.36 10.17 -6.25
N LYS A 175 -1.97 11.21 -5.68
CA LYS A 175 -3.44 11.32 -5.63
C LYS A 175 -4.06 11.25 -7.03
N TRP A 176 -3.47 11.95 -8.00
CA TRP A 176 -3.93 11.91 -9.39
C TRP A 176 -3.78 10.51 -9.99
N MET A 177 -2.58 9.90 -9.95
CA MET A 177 -2.35 8.56 -10.51
C MET A 177 -3.30 7.53 -9.91
N PHE A 178 -3.47 7.52 -8.58
CA PHE A 178 -4.21 6.49 -7.90
C PHE A 178 -5.72 6.70 -7.95
N ASN A 179 -6.21 7.89 -7.63
CA ASN A 179 -7.65 8.13 -7.54
C ASN A 179 -8.31 8.27 -8.91
N LYS A 180 -7.59 8.81 -9.91
CA LYS A 180 -8.14 9.01 -11.26
C LYS A 180 -7.91 7.82 -12.18
N HIS A 181 -6.87 7.02 -11.96
CA HIS A 181 -6.49 5.95 -12.90
C HIS A 181 -6.42 4.57 -12.25
N ILE A 182 -5.53 4.34 -11.28
CA ILE A 182 -5.28 2.97 -10.75
C ILE A 182 -6.50 2.37 -10.05
N MET A 183 -7.18 3.12 -9.17
CA MET A 183 -8.35 2.60 -8.46
C MET A 183 -9.54 2.34 -9.40
N PRO A 184 -9.89 3.27 -10.33
CA PRO A 184 -10.86 2.97 -11.38
C PRO A 184 -10.49 1.75 -12.24
N ASN A 185 -9.22 1.62 -12.63
CA ASN A 185 -8.72 0.46 -13.36
C ASN A 185 -8.91 -0.84 -12.56
N ALA A 186 -8.61 -0.81 -11.26
CA ALA A 186 -8.76 -1.96 -10.38
C ALA A 186 -10.23 -2.36 -10.19
N GLU A 187 -11.14 -1.40 -10.02
CA GLU A 187 -12.58 -1.66 -9.95
C GLU A 187 -13.11 -2.27 -11.25
N LYS A 188 -12.63 -1.77 -12.41
CA LYS A 188 -13.00 -2.31 -13.72
C LYS A 188 -12.54 -3.74 -13.90
N SER A 189 -11.32 -4.06 -13.45
CA SER A 189 -10.67 -5.35 -13.71
C SER A 189 -10.97 -6.44 -12.67
N GLY A 190 -11.95 -6.20 -11.78
CA GLY A 190 -12.41 -7.14 -10.77
C GLY A 190 -11.58 -7.15 -9.48
N LEU A 191 -11.92 -6.29 -8.52
CA LEU A 191 -11.51 -6.45 -7.12
C LEU A 191 -12.41 -7.45 -6.39
N SER A 192 -11.86 -8.16 -5.42
CA SER A 192 -12.61 -9.09 -4.55
C SER A 192 -13.85 -8.42 -3.98
N THR A 193 -14.99 -9.11 -4.06
CA THR A 193 -16.25 -8.62 -3.47
C THR A 193 -16.19 -8.57 -1.95
N ASN A 194 -15.22 -9.26 -1.34
CA ASN A 194 -14.96 -9.26 0.10
C ASN A 194 -13.99 -8.15 0.55
N GLN A 195 -13.42 -7.39 -0.37
CA GLN A 195 -12.61 -6.22 -0.03
C GLN A 195 -13.52 -5.00 0.21
N TRP A 196 -13.53 -4.47 1.43
CA TRP A 196 -14.37 -3.33 1.84
C TRP A 196 -13.61 -2.04 2.15
N GLY A 197 -12.31 -2.12 2.45
CA GLY A 197 -11.52 -0.94 2.81
C GLY A 197 -11.11 -0.13 1.57
N GLY A 198 -11.05 1.20 1.71
CA GLY A 198 -10.43 2.08 0.72
C GLY A 198 -11.14 2.19 -0.64
N ARG A 199 -12.42 1.78 -0.72
CA ARG A 199 -13.19 1.73 -1.96
C ARG A 199 -14.38 2.68 -1.93
N ASN A 200 -14.70 3.25 -3.08
CA ASN A 200 -15.91 4.04 -3.25
C ASN A 200 -17.15 3.16 -3.06
N ASN A 201 -18.22 3.73 -2.48
CA ASN A 201 -19.49 3.04 -2.24
C ASN A 201 -19.41 1.80 -1.34
N ARG A 202 -18.35 1.67 -0.54
CA ARG A 202 -18.23 0.66 0.51
C ARG A 202 -17.95 1.34 1.84
N SER A 203 -18.60 0.86 2.90
CA SER A 203 -18.49 1.46 4.22
C SER A 203 -18.25 0.41 5.30
N ALA A 204 -17.56 0.82 6.37
CA ALA A 204 -17.33 -0.05 7.52
C ALA A 204 -18.64 -0.52 8.18
N PRO A 205 -19.68 0.33 8.34
CA PRO A 205 -20.98 -0.13 8.85
C PRO A 205 -21.63 -1.21 7.98
N ALA A 206 -21.55 -1.11 6.64
CA ALA A 206 -22.11 -2.12 5.74
C ALA A 206 -21.36 -3.47 5.88
N CYS A 207 -20.02 -3.43 5.99
CA CYS A 207 -19.22 -4.62 6.24
C CYS A 207 -19.57 -5.27 7.60
N ALA A 208 -19.70 -4.45 8.66
CA ALA A 208 -20.11 -4.90 9.99
C ALA A 208 -21.52 -5.51 9.99
N MET A 209 -22.47 -4.88 9.27
CA MET A 209 -23.82 -5.39 9.09
C MET A 209 -23.81 -6.76 8.41
N ARG A 210 -23.02 -6.93 7.34
CA ARG A 210 -22.89 -8.24 6.67
C ARG A 210 -22.42 -9.33 7.64
N LYS A 211 -21.42 -9.01 8.46
CA LYS A 211 -20.90 -9.93 9.48
C LYS A 211 -21.93 -10.26 10.55
N LEU A 212 -22.67 -9.26 11.04
CA LEU A 212 -23.76 -9.44 11.99
C LEU A 212 -24.85 -10.36 11.42
N LEU A 213 -25.27 -10.12 10.18
CA LEU A 213 -26.27 -10.96 9.50
C LEU A 213 -25.79 -12.42 9.35
N SER A 214 -24.50 -12.66 9.09
CA SER A 214 -23.95 -14.02 9.08
C SER A 214 -24.09 -14.73 10.44
N TRP A 215 -23.86 -13.99 11.53
CA TRP A 215 -24.02 -14.53 12.89
C TRP A 215 -25.49 -14.76 13.27
N GLU A 216 -26.38 -13.82 12.95
CA GLU A 216 -27.82 -14.00 13.19
C GLU A 216 -28.40 -15.13 12.34
N TYR A 217 -27.95 -15.28 11.09
CA TYR A 217 -28.34 -16.41 10.25
C TYR A 217 -27.91 -17.74 10.86
N ALA A 218 -26.64 -17.87 11.27
CA ALA A 218 -26.15 -19.08 11.93
C ALA A 218 -26.93 -19.40 13.22
N ARG A 219 -27.28 -18.38 14.00
CA ARG A 219 -28.14 -18.51 15.19
C ARG A 219 -29.54 -19.00 14.82
N PHE A 220 -30.17 -18.41 13.79
CA PHE A 220 -31.51 -18.79 13.34
C PHE A 220 -31.56 -20.22 12.80
N THR A 221 -30.58 -20.62 11.98
CA THR A 221 -30.50 -21.97 11.41
C THR A 221 -29.91 -23.00 12.37
N LYS A 222 -29.48 -22.57 13.57
CA LYS A 222 -28.76 -23.40 14.56
C LYS A 222 -27.52 -24.07 13.96
N THR A 223 -26.83 -23.38 13.06
CA THR A 223 -25.58 -23.85 12.45
C THR A 223 -24.41 -23.45 13.33
N VAL A 224 -23.49 -24.39 13.58
CA VAL A 224 -22.23 -24.08 14.26
C VAL A 224 -21.37 -23.23 13.33
N LEU A 225 -20.97 -22.06 13.80
CA LEU A 225 -20.12 -21.13 13.07
C LEU A 225 -18.90 -20.77 13.91
N THR A 226 -17.72 -20.84 13.30
CA THR A 226 -16.47 -20.33 13.86
C THR A 226 -16.05 -19.08 13.10
N SER A 227 -15.57 -18.05 13.81
CA SER A 227 -15.07 -16.82 13.20
C SER A 227 -13.65 -16.53 13.68
N PHE A 228 -12.76 -16.24 12.74
CA PHE A 228 -11.40 -15.79 13.02
C PHE A 228 -11.30 -14.28 12.84
N LEU A 229 -10.80 -13.58 13.85
CA LEU A 229 -10.62 -12.14 13.86
C LEU A 229 -9.12 -11.83 13.96
N ALA A 230 -8.54 -11.40 12.85
CA ALA A 230 -7.16 -10.96 12.80
C ALA A 230 -7.07 -9.47 12.50
N ASP A 231 -6.05 -8.85 13.08
CA ASP A 231 -5.57 -7.52 12.71
C ASP A 231 -4.11 -7.64 12.28
N LEU A 232 -3.71 -6.86 11.28
CA LEU A 232 -2.34 -6.87 10.79
C LEU A 232 -1.54 -5.80 11.52
N GLN A 233 -0.51 -6.25 12.23
CA GLN A 233 0.39 -5.35 12.94
C GLN A 233 1.13 -4.43 11.97
N SER A 234 1.09 -3.12 12.25
CA SER A 234 1.86 -2.09 11.55
C SER A 234 1.73 -2.14 10.02
N ASN A 235 0.51 -2.41 9.52
CA ASN A 235 0.23 -2.75 8.14
C ASN A 235 0.96 -1.89 7.08
N PHE A 236 0.74 -0.57 7.03
CA PHE A 236 1.39 0.30 6.01
C PHE A 236 2.92 0.31 6.09
N ASP A 237 3.46 0.17 7.29
CA ASP A 237 4.91 0.12 7.52
C ASP A 237 5.49 -1.25 7.12
N CYS A 238 4.63 -2.27 6.96
CA CYS A 238 4.98 -3.61 6.51
C CYS A 238 4.81 -3.85 5.01
N ILE A 239 4.26 -2.89 4.27
CA ILE A 239 4.12 -3.02 2.81
C ILE A 239 5.48 -2.73 2.17
N LEU A 240 6.06 -3.74 1.51
CA LEU A 240 7.29 -3.56 0.75
C LEU A 240 7.00 -2.75 -0.53
N PRO A 241 7.68 -1.62 -0.77
CA PRO A 241 7.48 -0.84 -1.99
C PRO A 241 7.74 -1.62 -3.26
N ASP A 242 8.77 -2.47 -3.26
CA ASP A 242 9.10 -3.32 -4.40
C ASP A 242 7.96 -4.30 -4.72
N MET A 243 7.36 -4.92 -3.70
CA MET A 243 6.22 -5.82 -3.91
C MET A 243 4.99 -5.04 -4.40
N SER A 244 4.75 -3.84 -3.84
CA SER A 244 3.64 -3.01 -4.27
C SER A 244 3.72 -2.61 -5.75
N SER A 245 4.93 -2.39 -6.31
CA SER A 245 5.15 -2.11 -7.73
C SER A 245 4.50 -3.15 -8.63
N ILE A 246 4.57 -4.44 -8.26
CA ILE A 246 4.00 -5.55 -9.04
C ILE A 246 2.47 -5.43 -9.11
N PHE A 247 1.81 -5.16 -7.98
CA PHE A 247 0.36 -4.94 -7.92
C PHE A 247 -0.07 -3.71 -8.74
N LEU A 248 0.73 -2.64 -8.72
CA LEU A 248 0.43 -1.43 -9.48
C LEU A 248 0.57 -1.66 -10.99
N MET A 249 1.61 -2.37 -11.42
CA MET A 249 1.79 -2.75 -12.82
C MET A 249 0.69 -3.71 -13.29
N LYS A 250 0.18 -4.60 -12.42
CA LYS A 250 -1.02 -5.42 -12.68
C LYS A 250 -2.23 -4.56 -13.03
N LYS A 251 -2.38 -3.38 -12.40
CA LYS A 251 -3.50 -2.44 -12.59
C LYS A 251 -3.23 -1.29 -13.57
N GLY A 252 -2.22 -1.43 -14.43
CA GLY A 252 -1.98 -0.52 -15.56
C GLY A 252 -0.97 0.60 -15.30
N MET A 253 -0.26 0.60 -14.15
CA MET A 253 0.90 1.49 -13.96
C MET A 253 2.06 1.06 -14.87
N SER A 254 2.79 2.02 -15.44
CA SER A 254 3.97 1.71 -16.26
C SER A 254 5.16 1.26 -15.40
N LYS A 255 6.12 0.55 -16.02
CA LYS A 255 7.37 0.11 -15.38
C LYS A 255 8.10 1.31 -14.75
N GLU A 256 8.22 2.41 -15.48
CA GLU A 256 8.95 3.60 -15.06
C GLU A 256 8.28 4.29 -13.87
N ALA A 257 6.94 4.38 -13.87
CA ALA A 257 6.19 4.96 -12.78
C ALA A 257 6.28 4.12 -11.50
N ALA A 258 6.19 2.79 -11.63
CA ALA A 258 6.35 1.86 -10.52
C ALA A 258 7.77 1.94 -9.92
N TYR A 259 8.78 1.94 -10.79
CA TYR A 259 10.19 2.08 -10.40
C TYR A 259 10.43 3.41 -9.67
N SER A 260 10.07 4.54 -10.28
CA SER A 260 10.32 5.88 -9.72
C SER A 260 9.72 6.00 -8.30
N ARG A 261 8.51 5.49 -8.11
CA ARG A 261 7.83 5.46 -6.81
C ARG A 261 8.60 4.64 -5.78
N ALA A 262 8.90 3.38 -6.09
CA ALA A 262 9.53 2.47 -5.13
C ALA A 262 11.00 2.85 -4.85
N ALA A 263 11.73 3.32 -5.86
CA ALA A 263 13.08 3.87 -5.71
C ALA A 263 13.09 5.13 -4.83
N THR A 264 12.07 6.00 -4.95
CA THR A 264 11.91 7.15 -4.04
C THR A 264 11.78 6.70 -2.58
N MET A 265 11.06 5.59 -2.33
CA MET A 265 10.85 5.06 -0.98
C MET A 265 12.12 4.41 -0.39
N ALA A 266 12.95 3.78 -1.22
CA ALA A 266 14.19 3.16 -0.81
C ALA A 266 15.23 4.18 -0.31
N ASP A 267 15.31 5.33 -0.97
CA ASP A 267 16.29 6.39 -0.70
C ASP A 267 15.81 7.46 0.29
N LEU A 268 14.83 7.14 1.15
CA LEU A 268 14.25 8.15 2.05
C LEU A 268 15.20 8.52 3.20
N GLU A 269 15.42 9.83 3.33
CA GLU A 269 16.04 10.50 4.46
C GLU A 269 14.94 11.11 5.34
N ARG A 270 14.90 10.71 6.62
CA ARG A 270 13.76 10.97 7.50
C ARG A 270 14.17 11.81 8.71
N SER A 271 13.54 12.97 8.88
CA SER A 271 13.58 13.74 10.13
C SER A 271 12.44 13.31 11.05
N VAL A 272 12.61 13.37 12.37
CA VAL A 272 11.54 13.08 13.33
C VAL A 272 10.90 14.39 13.80
N ARG A 273 9.57 14.48 13.76
CA ARG A 273 8.81 15.60 14.32
C ARG A 273 8.03 15.16 15.54
N THR A 274 8.16 15.95 16.59
CA THR A 274 7.40 15.81 17.85
C THR A 274 6.72 17.15 18.17
N ALA A 275 5.99 17.22 19.29
CA ALA A 275 5.36 18.46 19.73
C ALA A 275 6.36 19.60 20.00
N THR A 276 7.65 19.29 20.25
CA THR A 276 8.68 20.30 20.54
C THR A 276 9.40 20.81 19.28
N GLY A 277 9.13 20.23 18.11
CA GLY A 277 9.77 20.63 16.86
C GLY A 277 10.19 19.45 15.98
N THR A 278 10.98 19.77 14.95
CA THR A 278 11.55 18.80 14.00
C THR A 278 13.04 18.61 14.31
N SER A 279 13.51 17.37 14.33
CA SER A 279 14.91 17.05 14.60
C SER A 279 15.81 17.61 13.51
N THR A 280 16.99 18.09 13.90
CA THR A 280 18.07 18.50 12.98
C THR A 280 18.76 17.30 12.35
N GLU A 281 18.87 16.20 13.10
CA GLU A 281 19.43 14.94 12.63
C GLU A 281 18.37 14.09 11.92
N THR A 282 18.81 13.35 10.92
CA THR A 282 17.99 12.44 10.11
C THR A 282 18.38 10.99 10.36
N TYR A 283 17.55 10.08 9.88
CA TYR A 283 17.90 8.68 9.75
C TYR A 283 17.45 8.16 8.38
N GLN A 284 18.21 7.23 7.84
CA GLN A 284 17.99 6.65 6.52
C GLN A 284 18.41 5.17 6.52
N HIS A 285 18.25 4.51 5.38
CA HIS A 285 18.84 3.19 5.18
C HIS A 285 20.36 3.30 5.19
N ASP A 286 21.02 2.41 5.95
CA ASP A 286 22.48 2.34 5.99
C ASP A 286 22.96 1.16 5.12
N PRO A 287 23.97 1.34 4.26
CA PRO A 287 24.54 0.25 3.49
C PRO A 287 24.97 -0.93 4.38
N GLY A 288 24.57 -2.15 4.00
CA GLY A 288 24.86 -3.37 4.77
C GLY A 288 23.90 -3.64 5.93
N MET A 289 22.97 -2.73 6.23
CA MET A 289 21.88 -2.97 7.19
C MET A 289 20.59 -3.39 6.49
N PRO A 290 19.66 -4.06 7.20
CA PRO A 290 18.32 -4.32 6.70
C PRO A 290 17.66 -3.06 6.13
N SER A 291 16.98 -3.21 4.99
CA SER A 291 16.19 -2.14 4.38
C SER A 291 15.17 -1.57 5.38
N LEU A 292 14.76 -0.31 5.18
CA LEU A 292 13.69 0.35 5.92
C LEU A 292 12.44 0.44 5.04
N PRO A 293 11.79 -0.70 4.73
CA PRO A 293 10.63 -0.71 3.87
C PRO A 293 9.42 -0.10 4.58
N GLY A 294 8.34 0.02 3.82
CA GLY A 294 7.08 0.58 4.28
C GLY A 294 6.63 1.69 3.34
N GLU A 295 5.37 1.63 2.92
CA GLU A 295 4.73 2.71 2.19
C GLU A 295 4.53 3.97 3.05
N GLY A 296 4.52 3.78 4.37
CA GLY A 296 4.33 4.83 5.34
C GLY A 296 2.89 5.34 5.36
N GLN A 297 2.44 5.72 6.55
CA GLN A 297 1.14 6.35 6.71
C GLN A 297 1.25 7.85 6.39
N GLY A 298 0.39 8.39 5.53
CA GLY A 298 0.43 9.80 5.10
C GLY A 298 0.85 10.00 3.64
N LYS A 299 1.37 8.96 2.99
CA LYS A 299 1.50 8.88 1.53
C LYS A 299 0.11 8.71 0.90
N ALA A 300 -0.15 9.44 -0.18
CA ALA A 300 -1.48 9.50 -0.78
C ALA A 300 -2.01 8.16 -1.32
N ASP A 301 -1.12 7.25 -1.67
CA ASP A 301 -1.41 5.98 -2.32
C ASP A 301 -1.44 4.77 -1.37
N SER A 302 -0.96 4.88 -0.13
CA SER A 302 -0.83 3.75 0.81
C SER A 302 -2.13 2.96 0.99
N MET A 303 -3.27 3.66 1.08
CA MET A 303 -4.59 3.02 1.19
C MET A 303 -4.98 2.25 -0.07
N ALA A 304 -4.73 2.81 -1.25
CA ALA A 304 -5.06 2.19 -2.52
C ALA A 304 -4.21 0.93 -2.74
N ILE A 305 -2.90 1.01 -2.46
CA ILE A 305 -1.99 -0.14 -2.51
C ILE A 305 -2.49 -1.27 -1.60
N TRP A 306 -2.81 -0.95 -0.34
CA TRP A 306 -3.33 -1.96 0.57
C TRP A 306 -4.63 -2.57 0.06
N THR A 307 -5.49 -1.77 -0.57
CA THR A 307 -6.74 -2.24 -1.16
C THR A 307 -6.48 -3.30 -2.24
N LEU A 308 -5.48 -3.08 -3.10
CA LEU A 308 -5.05 -4.04 -4.13
C LEU A 308 -4.47 -5.32 -3.53
N ILE A 309 -3.50 -5.18 -2.61
CA ILE A 309 -2.83 -6.32 -1.98
C ILE A 309 -3.85 -7.22 -1.27
N SER A 310 -4.70 -6.64 -0.42
CA SER A 310 -5.67 -7.45 0.33
C SER A 310 -6.82 -7.97 -0.53
N SER A 311 -7.13 -7.33 -1.66
CA SER A 311 -8.01 -7.94 -2.66
C SER A 311 -7.41 -9.22 -3.24
N GLU A 312 -6.13 -9.20 -3.62
CA GLU A 312 -5.44 -10.38 -4.15
C GLU A 312 -5.38 -11.50 -3.12
N LEU A 313 -5.01 -11.18 -1.87
CA LEU A 313 -4.99 -12.15 -0.77
C LEU A 313 -6.38 -12.79 -0.54
N LEU A 314 -7.45 -12.00 -0.66
CA LEU A 314 -8.82 -12.52 -0.51
C LEU A 314 -9.25 -13.41 -1.68
N LEU A 315 -8.81 -13.12 -2.91
CA LEU A 315 -9.06 -13.97 -4.07
C LEU A 315 -8.34 -15.31 -3.89
N MET A 316 -7.04 -15.26 -3.59
CA MET A 316 -6.24 -16.46 -3.33
C MET A 316 -6.82 -17.29 -2.17
N HIS A 317 -7.19 -16.64 -1.05
CA HIS A 317 -7.81 -17.35 0.07
C HIS A 317 -9.14 -18.02 -0.34
N HIS A 318 -9.93 -17.40 -1.21
CA HIS A 318 -11.17 -18.02 -1.69
C HIS A 318 -10.92 -19.25 -2.56
N GLU A 319 -9.87 -19.23 -3.38
CA GLU A 319 -9.48 -20.36 -4.24
C GLU A 319 -8.88 -21.52 -3.44
N LEU A 320 -8.04 -21.23 -2.44
CA LEU A 320 -7.32 -22.25 -1.67
C LEU A 320 -8.13 -22.82 -0.50
N CYS A 321 -9.00 -22.02 0.11
CA CYS A 321 -9.75 -22.43 1.28
C CYS A 321 -11.21 -22.73 0.91
N HIS A 322 -11.51 -24.00 0.64
CA HIS A 322 -12.88 -24.49 0.43
C HIS A 322 -13.76 -24.50 1.72
N GLY A 323 -13.29 -23.87 2.80
CA GLY A 323 -13.93 -23.88 4.11
C GLY A 323 -13.73 -25.21 4.85
N VAL A 324 -14.33 -25.32 6.04
CA VAL A 324 -14.36 -26.55 6.82
C VAL A 324 -15.79 -27.08 6.83
N GLY A 325 -15.99 -28.28 6.29
CA GLY A 325 -17.19 -29.07 6.52
C GLY A 325 -17.10 -29.70 7.90
N ILE A 326 -17.75 -29.11 8.89
CA ILE A 326 -17.96 -29.78 10.17
C ILE A 326 -19.16 -30.69 9.99
N ASP A 327 -18.93 -31.93 9.56
CA ASP A 327 -19.94 -32.95 9.64
C ASP A 327 -20.36 -33.08 11.11
N ARG A 328 -21.67 -32.96 11.35
CA ARG A 328 -22.28 -33.05 12.67
C ARG A 328 -21.66 -34.22 13.43
N CYS A 329 -21.07 -33.98 14.61
CA CYS A 329 -20.91 -35.04 15.59
C CYS A 329 -22.28 -35.69 15.76
N HIS A 330 -22.40 -36.93 15.28
CA HIS A 330 -23.60 -37.72 15.42
C HIS A 330 -23.90 -37.90 16.92
N GLY A 331 -24.70 -37.00 17.47
CA GLY A 331 -25.58 -37.32 18.58
C GLY A 331 -26.66 -38.24 18.02
N GLY A 332 -26.30 -39.51 17.79
CA GLY A 332 -27.26 -40.55 17.51
C GLY A 332 -28.16 -40.67 18.73
N ASN A 333 -29.36 -40.10 18.66
CA ASN A 333 -30.45 -40.55 19.50
C ASN A 333 -30.74 -41.99 19.11
N LYS A 334 -30.15 -42.94 19.84
CA LYS A 334 -30.73 -44.27 20.00
C LYS A 334 -31.98 -44.10 20.88
N GLU A 335 -33.08 -43.69 20.26
CA GLU A 335 -34.42 -43.91 20.81
C GLU A 335 -35.21 -44.67 19.74
N GLN A 336 -35.26 -45.98 19.93
CA GLN A 336 -36.44 -46.81 19.68
C GLN A 336 -36.27 -48.07 20.55
N GLU A 337 -36.74 -47.94 21.78
CA GLU A 337 -37.19 -49.04 22.63
C GLU A 337 -38.52 -49.57 22.09
N GLY A 338 -38.76 -50.88 22.24
CA GLY A 338 -40.10 -51.50 22.24
C GLY A 338 -40.51 -52.21 20.97
#